data_AF-A0A3B8MIW7-F1
#
_entry.id   AF-A0A3B8MIW7-F1
#
_cell.length_a   1.000
_cell.length_b   1.000
_cell.length_c   1.000
_cell.angle_alpha   90.00
_cell.angle_beta   90.00
_cell.angle_gamma   90.00
#
_symmetry.space_group_name_H-M   'P 1'
#
loop_
_entity.id
_entity.type
_entity.pdbx_description
1 polymer ?
#
loop_
_entity_poly.entity_id
_entity_poly.type
_entity_poly.pdbx_seq_one_letter_code
_entity_poly.pdbx_strand_id
1 'polypeptide(L)'
;PAGDSFLFVPCPGGQMRFHILYDEPTKLYWLLGSVATDSTCRPDRLPEKRYNLPNNERHIQGLHYSTNCFDWIPAGIVAKGNTPGESRHYASMVIDGDDLHVLSRSGDYRAKSAHDGNLITVHTVQHFRDLILI
;
A
#
# COMPACT_ATOMS: atom_id res chain seq x y z
N PRO A 1 -8.99 -23.96 -12.21
CA PRO A 1 -9.45 -22.89 -13.13
C PRO A 1 -10.57 -23.41 -14.04
N ALA A 2 -11.68 -22.68 -14.18
CA ALA A 2 -12.90 -23.15 -14.86
C ALA A 2 -12.86 -23.09 -16.41
N GLY A 3 -11.72 -22.69 -17.00
CA GLY A 3 -11.55 -22.56 -18.45
C GLY A 3 -11.89 -21.17 -18.99
N ASP A 4 -12.35 -20.26 -18.13
CA ASP A 4 -12.66 -18.88 -18.51
C ASP A 4 -11.41 -18.07 -18.84
N SER A 5 -11.57 -17.07 -19.71
CA SER A 5 -10.52 -16.12 -20.04
C SER A 5 -10.39 -15.08 -18.92
N PHE A 6 -9.16 -14.91 -18.41
CA PHE A 6 -8.82 -13.92 -17.41
C PHE A 6 -7.84 -12.90 -17.99
N LEU A 7 -8.04 -11.63 -17.63
CA LEU A 7 -7.06 -10.58 -17.85
C LEU A 7 -6.29 -10.35 -16.56
N PHE A 8 -4.96 -10.37 -16.65
CA PHE A 8 -4.08 -9.93 -15.57
C PHE A 8 -3.64 -8.50 -15.86
N VAL A 9 -3.96 -7.58 -14.95
CA VAL A 9 -3.52 -6.19 -15.02
C VAL A 9 -2.59 -5.87 -13.85
N PRO A 10 -1.48 -5.13 -14.10
CA PRO A 10 -0.69 -4.57 -13.03
C PRO A 10 -1.56 -3.66 -12.16
N CYS A 11 -1.54 -3.88 -10.85
CA CYS A 11 -2.24 -3.06 -9.88
C CYS A 11 -1.28 -2.71 -8.75
N PRO A 12 -1.08 -1.41 -8.43
CA PRO A 12 -0.20 -1.03 -7.33
C PRO A 12 -0.63 -1.72 -6.03
N GLY A 13 0.33 -2.33 -5.33
CA GLY A 13 0.02 -3.08 -4.11
C GLY A 13 -0.74 -4.41 -4.33
N GLY A 14 -1.05 -4.80 -5.57
CA GLY A 14 -1.77 -6.03 -5.90
C GLY A 14 -1.02 -7.32 -5.55
N GLN A 15 0.29 -7.24 -5.30
CA GLN A 15 1.07 -8.33 -4.70
C GLN A 15 0.70 -8.59 -3.22
N MET A 16 -0.08 -7.69 -2.62
CA MET A 16 -0.49 -7.68 -1.23
C MET A 16 -1.97 -7.29 -1.11
N ARG A 17 -2.44 -7.05 0.12
CA ARG A 17 -3.67 -6.30 0.34
C ARG A 17 -3.46 -4.83 -0.01
N PHE A 18 -4.39 -4.30 -0.80
CA PHE A 18 -4.60 -2.89 -1.07
C PHE A 18 -6.03 -2.49 -0.68
N HIS A 19 -6.30 -1.19 -0.64
CA HIS A 19 -7.64 -0.63 -0.38
C HIS A 19 -7.96 0.43 -1.42
N ILE A 20 -9.12 0.32 -2.07
CA ILE A 20 -9.64 1.33 -2.99
C ILE A 20 -10.80 2.07 -2.31
N LEU A 21 -10.78 3.38 -2.39
CA LEU A 21 -11.81 4.27 -1.84
C LEU A 21 -12.27 5.25 -2.92
N TYR A 22 -13.58 5.40 -3.11
CA TYR A 22 -14.13 6.36 -4.05
C TYR A 22 -14.33 7.73 -3.38
N ASP A 23 -13.91 8.80 -4.06
CA ASP A 23 -14.05 10.18 -3.61
C ASP A 23 -15.15 10.88 -4.41
N GLU A 24 -16.34 11.02 -3.81
CA GLU A 24 -17.52 11.57 -4.46
C GLU A 24 -17.33 12.99 -5.06
N PRO A 25 -16.69 13.96 -4.38
CA PRO A 25 -16.40 15.28 -4.94
C PRO A 25 -15.58 15.26 -6.24
N THR A 26 -14.47 14.53 -6.26
CA THR A 26 -13.55 14.52 -7.41
C THR A 26 -13.89 13.47 -8.46
N LYS A 27 -14.77 12.52 -8.10
CA LYS A 27 -15.12 11.35 -8.91
C LYS A 27 -13.90 10.45 -9.19
N LEU A 28 -12.87 10.51 -8.35
CA LEU A 28 -11.66 9.70 -8.43
C LEU A 28 -11.72 8.50 -7.47
N TYR A 29 -10.91 7.50 -7.78
CA TYR A 29 -10.63 6.36 -6.92
C TYR A 29 -9.25 6.52 -6.32
N TRP A 30 -9.14 6.38 -5.01
CA TRP A 30 -7.89 6.40 -4.26
C TRP A 30 -7.48 4.99 -3.92
N LEU A 31 -6.24 4.62 -4.19
CA LEU A 31 -5.67 3.32 -3.87
C LEU A 31 -4.50 3.46 -2.89
N LEU A 32 -4.60 2.72 -1.79
CA LEU A 32 -3.52 2.53 -0.82
C LEU A 32 -2.96 1.12 -0.92
N GLY A 33 -1.66 1.00 -1.13
CA GLY A 33 -1.01 -0.29 -1.34
C GLY A 33 0.40 -0.34 -0.78
N SER A 34 0.91 -1.56 -0.58
CA SER A 34 2.33 -1.76 -0.29
C SER A 34 3.17 -1.48 -1.53
N VAL A 35 4.27 -0.76 -1.36
CA VAL A 35 5.27 -0.55 -2.42
C VAL A 35 6.42 -1.52 -2.19
N ALA A 36 6.66 -2.39 -3.17
CA ALA A 36 7.85 -3.24 -3.21
C ALA A 36 8.92 -2.58 -4.09
N THR A 37 10.17 -2.66 -3.65
CA THR A 37 11.33 -1.99 -4.26
C THR A 37 12.18 -2.93 -5.11
N ASP A 38 12.07 -4.24 -4.89
CA ASP A 38 12.86 -5.28 -5.55
C ASP A 38 12.10 -6.61 -5.70
N SER A 39 10.79 -6.56 -5.96
CA SER A 39 9.90 -7.75 -5.97
C SER A 39 10.25 -8.85 -6.96
N THR A 40 11.16 -8.59 -7.90
CA THR A 40 11.66 -9.54 -8.90
C THR A 40 13.07 -10.07 -8.58
N CYS A 41 13.65 -9.67 -7.43
CA CYS A 41 14.95 -10.17 -6.99
C CYS A 41 14.92 -11.70 -6.84
N ARG A 42 16.09 -12.35 -7.00
CA ARG A 42 16.18 -13.79 -6.75
C ARG A 42 16.03 -14.07 -5.24
N PRO A 43 15.23 -15.07 -4.84
CA PRO A 43 15.03 -15.38 -3.41
C PRO A 43 16.34 -15.64 -2.63
N ASP A 44 17.36 -16.24 -3.25
CA ASP A 44 18.66 -16.51 -2.65
C ASP A 44 19.53 -15.25 -2.41
N ARG A 45 19.10 -14.10 -2.94
CA ARG A 45 19.78 -12.81 -2.77
C ARG A 45 19.05 -11.87 -1.82
N LEU A 46 17.96 -12.30 -1.20
CA LEU A 46 17.26 -11.49 -0.23
C LEU A 46 18.11 -11.30 1.04
N PRO A 47 18.20 -10.07 1.56
CA PRO A 47 18.77 -9.83 2.88
C PRO A 47 18.08 -10.70 3.95
N GLU A 48 18.84 -11.17 4.94
CA GLU A 48 18.35 -12.04 6.01
C GLU A 48 17.12 -11.49 6.75
N LYS A 49 17.02 -10.16 6.87
CA LYS A 49 15.90 -9.46 7.53
C LYS A 49 14.64 -9.32 6.65
N ARG A 50 14.68 -9.74 5.38
CA ARG A 50 13.50 -9.73 4.51
C ARG A 50 12.60 -10.92 4.81
N TYR A 51 11.30 -10.66 4.83
CA TYR A 51 10.31 -11.67 5.16
C TYR A 51 9.86 -12.43 3.90
N ASN A 52 10.02 -13.76 3.92
CA ASN A 52 9.50 -14.67 2.90
C ASN A 52 10.00 -14.35 1.47
N LEU A 53 9.11 -14.25 0.49
CA LEU A 53 9.44 -14.00 -0.92
C LEU A 53 9.69 -12.51 -1.21
N PRO A 54 10.38 -12.14 -2.30
CA PRO A 54 10.70 -10.74 -2.60
C PRO A 54 9.48 -9.82 -2.66
N ASN A 55 8.35 -10.32 -3.18
CA ASN A 55 7.07 -9.61 -3.26
C ASN A 55 6.41 -9.32 -1.90
N ASN A 56 6.91 -9.87 -0.80
CA ASN A 56 6.34 -9.68 0.54
C ASN A 56 6.76 -8.37 1.23
N GLU A 57 7.53 -7.52 0.54
CA GLU A 57 7.89 -6.22 1.06
C GLU A 57 6.65 -5.33 1.30
N ARG A 58 6.59 -4.78 2.51
CA ARG A 58 5.37 -4.17 3.06
C ARG A 58 5.66 -3.09 4.09
N HIS A 59 6.87 -2.55 4.09
CA HIS A 59 7.30 -1.50 5.02
C HIS A 59 7.07 -0.10 4.46
N ILE A 60 6.63 0.01 3.19
CA ILE A 60 6.30 1.27 2.52
C ILE A 60 4.84 1.21 2.08
N GLN A 61 4.09 2.25 2.38
CA GLN A 61 2.69 2.41 2.01
C GLN A 61 2.54 3.60 1.06
N GLY A 62 2.20 3.30 -0.20
CA GLY A 62 2.03 4.28 -1.26
C GLY A 62 0.56 4.60 -1.53
N LEU A 63 0.29 5.84 -1.88
CA LEU A 63 -1.01 6.35 -2.28
C LEU A 63 -1.02 6.65 -3.78
N HIS A 64 -2.10 6.26 -4.44
CA HIS A 64 -2.35 6.52 -5.86
C HIS A 64 -3.79 7.00 -6.03
N TYR A 65 -4.08 7.64 -7.17
CA TYR A 65 -5.45 7.92 -7.60
C TYR A 65 -5.66 7.52 -9.05
N SER A 66 -6.92 7.32 -9.44
CA SER A 66 -7.32 6.90 -10.78
C SER A 66 -8.72 7.40 -11.12
N THR A 67 -8.99 7.63 -12.41
CA THR A 67 -10.33 7.91 -12.93
C THR A 67 -11.09 6.63 -13.31
N ASN A 68 -10.38 5.52 -13.53
CA ASN A 68 -10.96 4.32 -14.15
C ASN A 68 -10.60 2.99 -13.46
N CYS A 69 -9.85 3.03 -12.35
CA CYS A 69 -9.33 1.85 -11.62
C CYS A 69 -8.32 0.98 -12.40
N PHE A 70 -7.84 1.45 -13.55
CA PHE A 70 -6.82 0.78 -14.35
C PHE A 70 -5.53 1.61 -14.40
N ASP A 71 -5.64 2.90 -14.73
CA ASP A 71 -4.52 3.83 -14.83
C ASP A 71 -4.34 4.54 -13.49
N TRP A 72 -3.31 4.15 -12.74
CA TRP A 72 -3.02 4.66 -11.39
C TRP A 72 -1.89 5.67 -11.40
N ILE A 73 -2.16 6.89 -10.92
CA ILE A 73 -1.18 7.97 -10.79
C ILE A 73 -0.67 8.02 -9.34
N PRO A 74 0.66 8.02 -9.11
CA PRO A 74 1.21 8.10 -7.76
C PRO A 74 0.96 9.49 -7.14
N ALA A 75 0.42 9.50 -5.92
CA ALA A 75 0.20 10.71 -5.12
C ALA A 75 1.29 10.92 -4.05
N GLY A 76 1.89 9.83 -3.54
CA GLY A 76 2.98 9.92 -2.56
C GLY A 76 3.12 8.70 -1.66
N ILE A 77 3.96 8.83 -0.62
CA ILE A 77 4.14 7.83 0.44
C ILE A 77 3.44 8.31 1.70
N VAL A 78 2.49 7.51 2.19
CA VAL A 78 1.73 7.82 3.43
C VAL A 78 2.55 7.48 4.67
N ALA A 79 3.20 6.30 4.65
CA ALA A 79 3.96 5.81 5.78
C ALA A 79 5.10 4.90 5.33
N LYS A 80 6.19 4.94 6.08
CA LYS A 80 7.34 4.04 5.91
C LYS A 80 7.87 3.60 7.27
N GLY A 81 8.19 2.32 7.39
CA GLY A 81 8.97 1.77 8.50
C GLY A 81 10.47 1.94 8.29
N ASN A 82 11.25 1.97 9.37
CA ASN A 82 12.70 2.19 9.28
C ASN A 82 13.41 0.99 8.67
N THR A 83 12.84 -0.21 8.81
CA THR A 83 13.39 -1.45 8.29
C THR A 83 12.31 -2.29 7.60
N PRO A 84 12.68 -3.27 6.75
CA PRO A 84 11.71 -4.18 6.14
C PRO A 84 10.85 -4.99 7.14
N GLY A 85 11.30 -5.15 8.39
CA GLY A 85 10.53 -5.78 9.47
C GLY A 85 9.45 -4.88 10.06
N GLU A 86 9.57 -3.56 9.90
CA GLU A 86 8.63 -2.56 10.41
C GLU A 86 7.50 -2.32 9.39
N SER A 87 6.61 -3.30 9.27
CA SER A 87 5.54 -3.27 8.26
C SER A 87 4.51 -2.15 8.45
N ARG A 88 3.83 -1.80 7.36
CA ARG A 88 2.68 -0.89 7.25
C ARG A 88 1.63 -1.57 6.35
N HIS A 89 0.91 -2.56 6.86
CA HIS A 89 0.08 -3.45 6.03
C HIS A 89 -1.35 -3.65 6.55
N TYR A 90 -2.18 -4.28 5.74
CA TYR A 90 -3.63 -4.43 5.99
C TYR A 90 -4.33 -3.11 6.30
N ALA A 91 -3.86 -2.03 5.67
CA ALA A 91 -4.39 -0.71 5.93
C ALA A 91 -5.71 -0.47 5.20
N SER A 92 -6.48 0.44 5.76
CA SER A 92 -7.73 0.94 5.22
C SER A 92 -7.77 2.46 5.36
N MET A 93 -8.52 3.10 4.46
CA MET A 93 -8.66 4.54 4.38
C MET A 93 -10.09 4.97 4.69
N VAL A 94 -10.25 6.18 5.19
CA VAL A 94 -11.54 6.89 5.26
C VAL A 94 -11.32 8.36 4.93
N ILE A 95 -12.24 8.95 4.18
CA ILE A 95 -12.27 10.38 3.89
C ILE A 95 -13.03 11.07 5.03
N ASP A 96 -12.42 12.09 5.63
CA ASP A 96 -13.02 12.96 6.64
C ASP A 96 -12.84 14.42 6.18
N GLY A 97 -13.89 14.97 5.58
CA GLY A 97 -13.85 16.32 4.98
C GLY A 97 -12.76 16.43 3.91
N ASP A 98 -11.76 17.27 4.17
CA ASP A 98 -10.62 17.53 3.29
C ASP A 98 -9.45 16.58 3.52
N ASP A 99 -9.51 15.75 4.56
CA ASP A 99 -8.43 14.87 4.97
C ASP A 99 -8.73 13.41 4.64
N LEU A 100 -7.65 12.64 4.46
CA LEU A 100 -7.69 11.20 4.27
C LEU A 100 -6.99 10.53 5.44
N HIS A 101 -7.75 9.82 6.28
CA HIS A 101 -7.20 9.04 7.39
C HIS A 101 -6.90 7.63 6.97
N VAL A 102 -5.78 7.11 7.45
CA VAL A 102 -5.27 5.78 7.16
C VAL A 102 -4.99 5.06 8.46
N LEU A 103 -5.66 3.93 8.68
CA LEU A 103 -5.38 3.02 9.79
C LEU A 103 -4.64 1.79 9.27
N SER A 104 -3.52 1.45 9.90
CA SER A 104 -2.63 0.39 9.44
C SER A 104 -2.23 -0.55 10.59
N ARG A 105 -2.21 -1.86 10.33
CA ARG A 105 -1.49 -2.80 11.19
C ARG A 105 -0.01 -2.61 10.92
N SER A 106 0.75 -2.39 11.98
CA SER A 106 2.12 -1.90 11.85
C SER A 106 3.07 -2.63 12.80
N GLY A 107 4.36 -2.54 12.50
CA GLY A 107 5.43 -3.03 13.37
C GLY A 107 6.46 -1.94 13.65
N ASP A 108 7.04 -1.96 14.84
CA ASP A 108 8.29 -1.26 15.16
C ASP A 108 9.47 -2.26 15.27
N TYR A 109 10.61 -1.78 15.78
CA TYR A 109 11.82 -2.60 15.97
C TYR A 109 11.64 -3.82 16.90
N ARG A 110 10.53 -3.88 17.66
CA ARG A 110 10.17 -4.99 18.55
C ARG A 110 9.15 -5.94 17.91
N ALA A 111 8.69 -5.67 16.69
CA ALA A 111 7.80 -6.58 15.98
C ALA A 111 8.48 -7.94 15.77
N LYS A 112 7.69 -9.01 15.87
CA LYS A 112 8.20 -10.38 15.68
C LYS A 112 8.66 -10.61 14.24
N SER A 113 7.93 -10.07 13.27
CA SER A 113 8.29 -10.10 11.86
C SER A 113 7.51 -9.03 11.09
N ALA A 114 7.81 -8.85 9.80
CA ALA A 114 7.01 -7.99 8.92
C ALA A 114 5.54 -8.42 8.85
N HIS A 115 5.23 -9.70 9.01
CA HIS A 115 3.85 -10.19 9.03
C HIS A 115 3.18 -10.01 10.40
N ASP A 116 3.91 -10.34 11.47
CA ASP A 116 3.46 -10.31 12.86
C ASP A 116 3.87 -8.99 13.54
N GLY A 117 3.16 -7.92 13.17
CA GLY A 117 3.31 -6.59 13.77
C GLY A 117 2.77 -6.50 15.19
N ASN A 118 3.14 -5.43 15.89
CA ASN A 118 2.85 -5.18 17.31
C ASN A 118 2.16 -3.84 17.59
N LEU A 119 1.81 -3.09 16.54
CA LEU A 119 1.19 -1.76 16.64
C LEU A 119 -0.02 -1.63 15.71
N ILE A 120 -0.88 -0.68 16.05
CA ILE A 120 -1.83 -0.06 15.10
C ILE A 120 -1.40 1.40 14.97
N THR A 121 -1.20 1.87 13.74
CA THR A 121 -0.84 3.27 13.47
C THR A 121 -1.96 3.96 12.71
N VAL A 122 -2.12 5.25 12.97
CA VAL A 122 -3.02 6.14 12.25
C VAL A 122 -2.18 7.23 11.58
N HIS A 123 -2.49 7.52 10.33
CA HIS A 123 -1.84 8.56 9.53
C HIS A 123 -2.92 9.44 8.91
N THR A 124 -2.60 10.72 8.72
CA THR A 124 -3.50 11.67 8.06
C THR A 124 -2.76 12.27 6.88
N VAL A 125 -3.34 12.18 5.69
CA VAL A 125 -2.94 12.97 4.53
C VAL A 125 -3.86 14.18 4.50
N GLN A 126 -3.33 15.31 4.95
CA GLN A 126 -4.08 16.56 5.00
C GLN A 126 -4.33 17.09 3.60
N HIS A 127 -5.53 17.60 3.34
CA HIS A 127 -5.90 18.18 2.05
C HIS A 127 -5.51 17.27 0.88
N PHE A 128 -5.79 15.95 0.98
CA PHE A 128 -5.25 14.94 0.07
C PHE A 128 -5.61 15.17 -1.41
N ARG A 129 -6.68 15.93 -1.68
CA ARG A 129 -7.11 16.31 -3.03
C ARG A 129 -6.15 17.30 -3.70
N ASP A 130 -5.33 18.02 -2.94
CA ASP A 130 -4.30 18.90 -3.47
C ASP A 130 -3.16 18.12 -4.16
N LEU A 131 -3.12 16.80 -3.98
CA LEU A 131 -2.17 15.90 -4.65
C LEU A 131 -2.60 15.54 -6.09
N ILE A 132 -3.80 15.93 -6.53
CA ILE A 132 -4.31 15.64 -7.87
C ILE A 132 -3.62 16.55 -8.91
N LEU A 133 -3.08 15.94 -9.96
CA LEU A 133 -2.36 16.64 -11.04
C LEU A 133 -3.14 16.81 -12.35
N ILE A 134 -4.36 16.29 -12.43
CA ILE A 134 -5.19 16.26 -13.65
C ILE A 134 -6.46 17.08 -13.52
#